data_AF-A0A914F474-F1
#
_entry.id   AF-A0A914F474-F1
#
_cell.length_a   1.000
_cell.length_b   1.000
_cell.length_c   1.000
_cell.angle_alpha   90.00
_cell.angle_beta   90.00
_cell.angle_gamma   90.00
#
_symmetry.space_group_name_H-M   'P 1'
#
loop_
_entity.id
_entity.type
_entity.pdbx_description
1 polymer ?
#
loop_
_entity_poly.entity_id
_entity_poly.type
_entity_poly.pdbx_seq_one_letter_code
_entity_poly.pdbx_strand_id
1 'polypeptide(L)'
;MLQNSNKKKKEDKKAMANFPPNRMSLSDPADALLKAPETEPMLDEKRSPSTDRSDDGLFSHRFRYLILILGCLCLTSICSNMITFNFTLICMHKEIPMTGVEVVPGNVTSSTKLVKYVPMFDQQEKSWLMWAVAGGSIVATFPFNVAYAHYGARTVFFAAGMMSAIATLLVPLCIKFGLVYFIAARIVQGIAFGADFAAIGVVCSRWASLKQNGIFISILTLFSSLSSAITNPSAGALCESSWGWPSVYYIHGVIGCILFSLWLIFYTDHPATHRNVSSVELEKIHRNKTAAHIKMDSYIPYWAIISNPTVLVVWLNALADIGSGIFLLTYTPTYINAVLHYNVGKTGAMGALLALSHIPFKLVTGYLSDKLK
;
A
#
# COMPACT_ATOMS: atom_id res chain seq x y z
N MET A 1 42.69 22.84 54.50
CA MET A 1 41.85 22.44 53.33
C MET A 1 41.33 23.62 52.48
N LEU A 2 42.08 24.73 52.32
CA LEU A 2 41.71 25.81 51.39
C LEU A 2 42.84 26.27 50.47
N GLN A 3 44.01 25.61 50.47
CA GLN A 3 45.15 25.94 49.59
C GLN A 3 45.39 24.96 48.43
N ASN A 4 44.73 23.80 48.37
CA ASN A 4 44.90 22.83 47.27
C ASN A 4 43.87 22.94 46.13
N SER A 5 42.80 23.75 46.28
CA SER A 5 41.79 23.93 45.21
C SER A 5 42.23 24.92 44.12
N ASN A 6 43.08 25.89 44.47
CA ASN A 6 43.56 26.92 43.53
C ASN A 6 44.75 26.50 42.66
N LYS A 7 45.41 25.36 42.96
CA LYS A 7 46.51 24.84 42.16
C LYS A 7 46.02 24.05 40.94
N LYS A 8 44.95 23.27 41.09
CA LYS A 8 44.32 22.49 40.01
C LYS A 8 43.64 23.38 38.95
N LYS A 9 43.03 24.50 39.37
CA LYS A 9 42.44 25.51 38.45
C LYS A 9 43.45 26.30 37.62
N LYS A 10 44.74 26.29 37.98
CA LYS A 10 45.80 27.05 37.30
C LYS A 10 46.56 26.19 36.27
N GLU A 11 46.54 24.86 36.41
CA GLU A 11 47.15 23.93 35.45
C GLU A 11 46.23 23.66 34.25
N ASP A 12 44.91 23.56 34.46
CA ASP A 12 43.95 23.37 33.36
C ASP A 12 43.85 24.59 32.43
N LYS A 13 44.11 25.80 32.94
CA LYS A 13 44.16 27.03 32.12
C LYS A 13 45.41 27.14 31.24
N LYS A 14 46.46 26.34 31.48
CA LYS A 14 47.68 26.32 30.65
C LYS A 14 47.63 25.26 29.54
N ALA A 15 46.71 24.30 29.59
CA ALA A 15 46.60 23.24 28.59
C ALA A 15 45.71 23.58 27.38
N MET A 16 44.90 24.65 27.43
CA MET A 16 44.03 25.08 26.32
C MET A 16 44.63 26.17 25.41
N ALA A 17 45.89 26.56 25.61
CA ALA A 17 46.52 27.68 24.89
C ALA A 17 47.39 27.29 23.67
N ASN A 18 47.38 26.04 23.21
CA ASN A 18 48.22 25.58 22.09
C ASN A 18 47.43 24.83 21.01
N PHE A 19 46.74 25.56 20.12
CA PHE A 19 46.50 25.15 18.73
C PHE A 19 46.43 26.41 17.84
N PRO A 20 47.06 26.41 16.63
CA PRO A 20 47.26 27.60 15.80
C PRO A 20 46.02 27.98 14.96
N PRO A 21 45.98 29.20 14.39
CA PRO A 21 44.75 29.88 14.02
C PRO A 21 44.30 29.57 12.59
N ASN A 22 42.99 29.43 12.35
CA ASN A 22 42.45 29.71 11.03
C ASN A 22 41.08 30.39 11.10
N ARG A 23 40.97 31.45 10.31
CA ARG A 23 39.95 32.51 10.30
C ARG A 23 38.52 32.02 10.06
N MET A 24 37.57 32.51 10.86
CA MET A 24 36.32 33.08 10.34
C MET A 24 35.67 33.96 11.40
N SER A 25 35.55 35.26 11.11
CA SER A 25 34.91 36.27 11.96
C SER A 25 33.39 36.05 12.00
N LEU A 26 32.85 35.77 13.18
CA LEU A 26 31.42 35.90 13.49
C LEU A 26 31.20 37.32 14.04
N SER A 27 30.57 38.17 13.23
CA SER A 27 29.99 39.45 13.66
C SER A 27 28.67 39.19 14.40
N ASP A 28 28.39 40.00 15.42
CA ASP A 28 27.26 39.93 16.34
C ASP A 28 25.86 39.86 15.67
N PRO A 29 24.85 39.22 16.29
CA PRO A 29 23.56 38.93 15.65
C PRO A 29 22.52 40.07 15.68
N ALA A 30 22.91 41.30 15.99
CA ALA A 30 21.96 42.41 16.22
C ALA A 30 21.83 43.42 15.06
N ASP A 31 22.73 43.40 14.06
CA ASP A 31 22.76 44.40 12.97
C ASP A 31 22.34 43.87 11.58
N ALA A 32 21.88 42.62 11.47
CA ALA A 32 21.54 41.98 10.19
C ALA A 32 20.08 42.18 9.73
N LEU A 33 19.28 43.01 10.41
CA LEU A 33 17.84 43.16 10.15
C LEU A 33 17.44 44.41 9.33
N LEU A 34 18.37 45.11 8.68
CA LEU A 34 18.04 46.37 7.99
C LEU A 34 18.62 46.56 6.58
N LYS A 35 18.95 45.49 5.83
CA LYS A 35 19.24 45.58 4.39
C LYS A 35 18.92 44.26 3.67
N ALA A 36 17.66 44.09 3.26
CA ALA A 36 17.32 43.11 2.22
C ALA A 36 17.40 43.81 0.86
N PRO A 37 18.18 43.33 -0.13
CA PRO A 37 18.01 43.77 -1.50
C PRO A 37 16.80 43.06 -2.10
N GLU A 38 15.94 43.82 -2.75
CA GLU A 38 14.86 43.32 -3.60
C GLU A 38 15.44 42.36 -4.64
N THR A 39 15.10 41.08 -4.55
CA THR A 39 15.46 40.10 -5.59
C THR A 39 14.55 40.29 -6.78
N GLU A 40 15.06 40.94 -7.82
CA GLU A 40 14.52 40.86 -9.18
C GLU A 40 14.45 39.40 -9.65
N PRO A 41 13.43 39.02 -10.44
CA PRO A 41 13.36 37.68 -11.00
C PRO A 41 14.47 37.51 -12.03
N MET A 42 15.41 36.61 -11.77
CA MET A 42 16.41 36.18 -12.75
C MET A 42 15.72 35.52 -13.95
N LEU A 43 15.70 36.25 -15.06
CA LEU A 43 15.54 35.68 -16.39
C LEU A 43 16.81 34.88 -16.70
N ASP A 44 16.69 33.56 -16.62
CA ASP A 44 17.73 32.63 -17.01
C ASP A 44 17.81 32.59 -18.55
N GLU A 45 18.65 33.45 -19.11
CA GLU A 45 18.97 33.54 -20.53
C GLU A 45 19.92 32.40 -20.94
N LYS A 46 19.37 31.19 -21.09
CA LYS A 46 19.80 30.16 -22.07
C LYS A 46 18.97 28.88 -21.91
N ARG A 47 17.76 28.90 -22.46
CA ARG A 47 17.08 27.66 -22.88
C ARG A 47 16.80 27.76 -24.37
N SER A 48 17.55 26.99 -25.15
CA SER A 48 17.17 26.66 -26.53
C SER A 48 15.69 26.29 -26.56
N PRO A 49 14.90 26.73 -27.56
CA PRO A 49 13.49 26.40 -27.59
C PRO A 49 13.39 24.88 -27.74
N SER A 50 13.04 24.18 -26.67
CA SER A 50 12.49 22.85 -26.81
C SER A 50 11.26 23.04 -27.66
N THR A 51 11.36 22.62 -28.92
CA THR A 51 10.27 22.50 -29.88
C THR A 51 8.98 22.29 -29.12
N ASP A 52 8.08 23.27 -29.23
CA ASP A 52 6.70 23.18 -28.78
C ASP A 52 6.10 21.95 -29.47
N ARG A 53 6.24 20.79 -28.83
CA ARG A 53 5.53 19.60 -29.25
C ARG A 53 4.12 19.81 -28.74
N SER A 54 3.32 20.41 -29.60
CA SER A 54 1.87 20.21 -29.65
C SER A 54 1.58 18.73 -29.89
N ASP A 55 1.98 17.87 -28.93
CA ASP A 55 1.51 16.49 -28.87
C ASP A 55 0.11 16.57 -28.25
N ASP A 56 -0.87 16.86 -29.10
CA ASP A 56 -2.32 16.77 -28.87
C ASP A 56 -2.74 15.30 -28.71
N GLY A 57 -1.97 14.51 -27.96
CA GLY A 57 -2.40 13.22 -27.49
C GLY A 57 -3.57 13.42 -26.52
N LEU A 58 -4.62 12.62 -26.66
CA LEU A 58 -5.85 12.66 -25.85
C LEU A 58 -5.63 12.73 -24.32
N PHE A 59 -4.44 12.34 -23.84
CA PHE A 59 -4.06 12.30 -22.43
C PHE A 59 -2.93 13.25 -22.02
N SER A 60 -2.37 14.05 -22.95
CA SER A 60 -1.15 14.85 -22.75
C SER A 60 -1.23 15.87 -21.60
N HIS A 61 -2.44 16.31 -21.24
CA HIS A 61 -2.69 17.29 -20.18
C HIS A 61 -3.30 16.71 -18.88
N ARG A 62 -3.53 15.39 -18.83
CA ARG A 62 -4.24 14.71 -17.74
C ARG A 62 -3.60 13.37 -17.37
N PHE A 63 -2.35 13.14 -17.77
CA PHE A 63 -1.65 11.87 -17.63
C PHE A 63 -1.52 11.42 -16.17
N ARG A 64 -1.38 12.36 -15.21
CA ARG A 64 -1.33 12.04 -13.77
C ARG A 64 -2.56 11.30 -13.26
N TYR A 65 -3.73 11.48 -13.89
CA TYR A 65 -4.94 10.75 -13.51
C TYR A 65 -4.94 9.31 -14.03
N LEU A 66 -4.28 9.04 -15.16
CA LEU A 66 -4.04 7.66 -15.60
C LEU A 66 -3.12 6.94 -14.62
N ILE A 67 -2.05 7.59 -14.17
CA ILE A 67 -1.16 7.05 -13.13
C ILE A 67 -1.90 6.83 -11.82
N LEU A 68 -2.78 7.76 -11.43
CA LEU A 68 -3.59 7.63 -10.23
C LEU A 68 -4.53 6.41 -10.30
N ILE A 69 -5.24 6.24 -11.42
CA ILE A 69 -6.14 5.09 -11.63
C ILE A 69 -5.34 3.79 -11.66
N LEU A 70 -4.24 3.74 -12.42
CA LEU A 70 -3.38 2.56 -12.51
C LEU A 70 -2.78 2.18 -11.15
N GLY A 71 -2.30 3.16 -10.39
CA GLY A 71 -1.81 2.95 -9.02
C GLY A 71 -2.88 2.40 -8.10
N CYS A 72 -4.10 2.97 -8.14
CA CYS A 72 -5.25 2.47 -7.39
C CYS A 72 -5.61 1.02 -7.77
N LEU A 73 -5.57 0.67 -9.05
CA LEU A 73 -5.80 -0.71 -9.52
C LEU A 73 -4.70 -1.68 -9.06
N CYS A 74 -3.43 -1.25 -9.07
CA CYS A 74 -2.31 -2.07 -8.60
C CYS A 74 -2.40 -2.33 -7.08
N LEU A 75 -2.69 -1.30 -6.28
CA LEU A 75 -2.96 -1.41 -4.83
C LEU A 75 -4.16 -2.34 -4.58
N THR A 76 -5.23 -2.16 -5.36
CA THR A 76 -6.42 -3.00 -5.30
C THR A 76 -6.06 -4.46 -5.54
N SER A 77 -5.22 -4.73 -6.54
CA SER A 77 -4.81 -6.09 -6.89
C SER A 77 -3.99 -6.77 -5.80
N ILE A 78 -3.02 -6.09 -5.18
CA ILE A 78 -2.25 -6.65 -4.05
C ILE A 78 -3.20 -6.95 -2.88
N CYS A 79 -4.10 -6.01 -2.56
CA CYS A 79 -5.08 -6.20 -1.50
C CYS A 79 -6.07 -7.35 -1.83
N SER A 80 -6.52 -7.48 -3.07
CA SER A 80 -7.37 -8.59 -3.53
C SER A 80 -6.70 -9.95 -3.35
N ASN A 81 -5.43 -10.06 -3.75
CA ASN A 81 -4.63 -11.27 -3.53
C ASN A 81 -4.57 -11.67 -2.05
N MET A 82 -4.46 -10.67 -1.16
CA MET A 82 -4.46 -10.88 0.28
C MET A 82 -5.82 -11.40 0.80
N ILE A 83 -6.92 -10.74 0.44
CA ILE A 83 -8.27 -11.05 0.95
C ILE A 83 -8.95 -12.24 0.25
N THR A 84 -8.41 -12.70 -0.88
CA THR A 84 -8.90 -13.89 -1.59
C THR A 84 -9.01 -15.09 -0.65
N PHE A 85 -8.03 -15.27 0.24
CA PHE A 85 -8.08 -16.32 1.26
C PHE A 85 -9.25 -16.15 2.23
N ASN A 86 -9.49 -14.92 2.72
CA ASN A 86 -10.54 -14.63 3.69
C ASN A 86 -11.92 -15.07 3.17
N PHE A 87 -12.18 -14.85 1.88
CA PHE A 87 -13.40 -15.32 1.24
C PHE A 87 -13.38 -16.83 0.96
N THR A 88 -12.31 -17.33 0.33
CA THR A 88 -12.25 -18.74 -0.10
C THR A 88 -12.26 -19.75 1.05
N LEU A 89 -11.93 -19.32 2.26
CA LEU A 89 -12.16 -20.10 3.50
C LEU A 89 -13.59 -20.63 3.64
N ILE A 90 -14.58 -19.93 3.06
CA ILE A 90 -15.99 -20.32 3.09
C ILE A 90 -16.26 -21.51 2.16
N CYS A 91 -15.54 -21.64 1.06
CA CYS A 91 -15.74 -22.70 0.06
C CYS A 91 -14.73 -23.86 0.14
N MET A 92 -13.64 -23.72 0.91
CA MET A 92 -12.62 -24.76 1.06
C MET A 92 -13.05 -25.89 1.99
N HIS A 93 -13.51 -27.01 1.40
CA HIS A 93 -13.92 -28.20 2.12
C HIS A 93 -13.09 -29.44 1.72
N LYS A 94 -12.96 -30.39 2.65
CA LYS A 94 -12.46 -31.75 2.42
C LYS A 94 -13.66 -32.69 2.31
N GLU A 95 -13.57 -33.62 1.37
CA GLU A 95 -14.55 -34.70 1.21
C GLU A 95 -14.13 -35.90 2.06
N ILE A 96 -14.99 -36.31 2.98
CA ILE A 96 -14.81 -37.53 3.76
C ILE A 96 -15.86 -38.54 3.28
N PRO A 97 -15.45 -39.67 2.67
CA PRO A 97 -16.38 -40.74 2.32
C PRO A 97 -16.94 -41.35 3.61
N MET A 98 -18.26 -41.35 3.75
CA MET A 98 -18.96 -42.12 4.78
C MET A 98 -19.50 -43.41 4.16
N THR A 99 -19.19 -44.53 4.80
CA THR A 99 -19.90 -45.78 4.55
C THR A 99 -21.18 -45.78 5.36
N GLY A 100 -22.29 -45.36 4.75
CA GLY A 100 -23.63 -45.64 5.26
C GLY A 100 -24.07 -47.02 4.79
N VAL A 101 -24.44 -47.90 5.70
CA VAL A 101 -25.14 -49.14 5.36
C VAL A 101 -26.63 -48.87 5.53
N GLU A 102 -27.34 -48.61 4.45
CA GLU A 102 -28.81 -48.68 4.47
C GLU A 102 -29.24 -50.15 4.38
N VAL A 103 -29.81 -50.68 5.46
CA VAL A 103 -30.45 -52.00 5.45
C VAL A 103 -31.85 -51.82 4.87
N VAL A 104 -31.99 -52.05 3.56
CA VAL A 104 -33.31 -52.13 2.91
C VAL A 104 -33.95 -53.48 3.29
N PRO A 105 -35.20 -53.54 3.78
CA PRO A 105 -35.88 -54.80 4.01
C PRO A 105 -36.17 -55.47 2.66
N GLY A 106 -35.35 -56.46 2.30
CA GLY A 106 -35.44 -57.20 1.04
C GLY A 106 -34.15 -57.14 0.21
N ASN A 107 -33.15 -57.94 0.57
CA ASN A 107 -32.01 -58.44 -0.23
C ASN A 107 -31.26 -57.54 -1.25
N VAL A 108 -31.40 -56.21 -1.20
CA VAL A 108 -30.60 -55.30 -2.03
C VAL A 108 -29.85 -54.33 -1.11
N THR A 109 -28.59 -54.64 -0.81
CA THR A 109 -27.65 -53.68 -0.20
C THR A 109 -27.21 -52.68 -1.26
N SER A 110 -27.93 -51.58 -1.42
CA SER A 110 -27.44 -50.43 -2.17
C SER A 110 -26.52 -49.61 -1.27
N SER A 111 -25.21 -49.61 -1.56
CA SER A 111 -24.26 -48.74 -0.86
C SER A 111 -24.34 -47.34 -1.43
N THR A 112 -25.12 -46.47 -0.79
CA THR A 112 -25.16 -45.04 -1.08
C THR A 112 -23.87 -44.42 -0.53
N LYS A 113 -22.95 -44.01 -1.43
CA LYS A 113 -21.76 -43.22 -1.05
C LYS A 113 -22.22 -41.85 -0.55
N LEU A 114 -22.42 -41.72 0.75
CA LEU A 114 -22.62 -40.43 1.42
C LEU A 114 -21.26 -39.76 1.58
N VAL A 115 -21.11 -38.54 1.07
CA VAL A 115 -19.89 -37.74 1.26
C VAL A 115 -20.20 -36.62 2.25
N LYS A 116 -19.41 -36.52 3.33
CA LYS A 116 -19.48 -35.38 4.24
C LYS A 116 -18.41 -34.36 3.85
N TYR A 117 -18.85 -33.13 3.67
CA TYR A 117 -17.97 -31.99 3.49
C TYR A 117 -17.62 -31.41 4.86
N VAL A 118 -16.32 -31.37 5.18
CA VAL A 118 -15.81 -30.71 6.39
C VAL A 118 -14.89 -29.56 6.00
N PRO A 119 -14.78 -28.50 6.82
CA PRO A 119 -13.82 -27.43 6.57
C PRO A 119 -12.40 -27.98 6.37
N MET A 120 -11.68 -27.41 5.40
CA MET A 120 -10.34 -27.89 5.06
C MET A 120 -9.32 -27.66 6.18
N PHE A 121 -9.46 -26.56 6.91
CA PHE A 121 -8.55 -26.13 7.97
C PHE A 121 -9.28 -26.03 9.30
N ASP A 122 -8.59 -26.37 10.39
CA ASP A 122 -9.09 -26.11 11.74
C ASP A 122 -9.00 -24.61 12.11
N GLN A 123 -9.50 -24.24 13.29
CA GLN A 123 -9.53 -22.85 13.72
C GLN A 123 -8.11 -22.26 13.97
N GLN A 124 -7.18 -23.10 14.40
CA GLN A 124 -5.80 -22.68 14.70
C GLN A 124 -5.02 -22.47 13.40
N GLU A 125 -5.13 -23.38 12.45
CA GLU A 125 -4.55 -23.30 11.11
C GLU A 125 -5.06 -22.06 10.36
N LYS A 126 -6.38 -21.79 10.41
CA LYS A 126 -6.97 -20.56 9.86
C LYS A 126 -6.32 -19.32 10.47
N SER A 127 -6.18 -19.31 11.80
CA SER A 127 -5.56 -18.18 12.51
C SER A 127 -4.11 -17.98 12.06
N TRP A 128 -3.31 -19.05 11.95
CA TRP A 128 -1.94 -18.95 11.45
C TRP A 128 -1.86 -18.40 10.03
N LEU A 129 -2.73 -18.86 9.12
CA LEU A 129 -2.77 -18.38 7.73
C LEU A 129 -3.21 -16.91 7.61
N MET A 130 -4.04 -16.42 8.53
CA MET A 130 -4.41 -15.01 8.62
C MET A 130 -3.26 -14.16 9.19
N TRP A 131 -2.65 -14.59 10.29
CA TRP A 131 -1.54 -13.89 10.95
C TRP A 131 -0.25 -13.88 10.11
N ALA A 132 -0.01 -14.90 9.30
CA ALA A 132 1.14 -14.99 8.39
C ALA A 132 1.29 -13.75 7.50
N VAL A 133 0.18 -13.22 6.99
CA VAL A 133 0.17 -12.00 6.18
C VAL A 133 0.59 -10.79 7.01
N ALA A 134 0.01 -10.63 8.20
CA ALA A 134 0.32 -9.52 9.09
C ALA A 134 1.79 -9.54 9.53
N GLY A 135 2.34 -10.72 9.83
CA GLY A 135 3.76 -10.89 10.13
C GLY A 135 4.65 -10.50 8.95
N GLY A 136 4.32 -10.94 7.73
CA GLY A 136 5.05 -10.59 6.52
C GLY A 136 5.07 -9.08 6.24
N SER A 137 3.92 -8.41 6.38
CA SER A 137 3.82 -6.96 6.10
C SER A 137 4.60 -6.11 7.10
N ILE A 138 4.56 -6.45 8.39
CA ILE A 138 5.33 -5.77 9.44
C ILE A 138 6.82 -5.84 9.14
N VAL A 139 7.35 -7.04 8.86
CA VAL A 139 8.77 -7.26 8.57
C VAL A 139 9.21 -6.49 7.32
N ALA A 140 8.35 -6.44 6.30
CA ALA A 140 8.69 -5.84 5.01
C ALA A 140 8.57 -4.31 4.97
N THR A 141 7.81 -3.69 5.88
CA THR A 141 7.50 -2.24 5.85
C THR A 141 8.77 -1.37 5.83
N PHE A 142 9.72 -1.62 6.73
CA PHE A 142 10.98 -0.85 6.79
C PHE A 142 11.87 -1.07 5.56
N PRO A 143 12.18 -2.32 5.15
CA PRO A 143 12.92 -2.59 3.92
C PRO A 143 12.31 -1.94 2.68
N PHE A 144 10.98 -1.97 2.52
CA PHE A 144 10.32 -1.34 1.39
C PHE A 144 10.50 0.18 1.39
N ASN A 145 10.36 0.85 2.53
CA ASN A 145 10.58 2.30 2.62
C ASN A 145 11.99 2.69 2.19
N VAL A 146 13.01 1.93 2.60
CA VAL A 146 14.39 2.13 2.16
C VAL A 146 14.53 1.86 0.66
N ALA A 147 13.94 0.77 0.17
CA ALA A 147 13.97 0.43 -1.24
C ALA A 147 13.31 1.51 -2.12
N TYR A 148 12.17 2.07 -1.71
CA TYR A 148 11.51 3.16 -2.43
C TYR A 148 12.37 4.42 -2.51
N ALA A 149 13.12 4.73 -1.44
CA ALA A 149 14.03 5.88 -1.43
C ALA A 149 15.20 5.72 -2.41
N HIS A 150 15.76 4.50 -2.55
CA HIS A 150 16.93 4.26 -3.39
C HIS A 150 16.61 3.87 -4.84
N TYR A 151 15.56 3.06 -5.05
CA TYR A 151 15.26 2.43 -6.34
C TYR A 151 13.99 2.99 -7.01
N GLY A 152 13.23 3.83 -6.31
CA GLY A 152 11.99 4.42 -6.83
C GLY A 152 10.80 3.45 -6.83
N ALA A 153 9.61 3.99 -7.07
CA ALA A 153 8.37 3.22 -7.07
C ALA A 153 8.15 2.42 -8.36
N ARG A 154 8.79 2.79 -9.48
CA ARG A 154 8.65 2.03 -10.73
C ARG A 154 9.06 0.57 -10.56
N THR A 155 10.26 0.34 -10.02
CA THR A 155 10.83 -1.00 -9.88
C THR A 155 10.38 -1.68 -8.61
N VAL A 156 10.33 -0.97 -7.48
CA VAL A 156 10.01 -1.55 -6.17
C VAL A 156 8.57 -2.01 -6.11
N PHE A 157 7.62 -1.17 -6.55
CA PHE A 157 6.21 -1.55 -6.53
C PHE A 157 5.90 -2.64 -7.56
N PHE A 158 6.58 -2.62 -8.72
CA PHE A 158 6.52 -3.72 -9.68
C PHE A 158 6.95 -5.06 -9.07
N ALA A 159 8.11 -5.09 -8.41
CA ALA A 159 8.62 -6.30 -7.77
C ALA A 159 7.70 -6.80 -6.66
N ALA A 160 7.19 -5.91 -5.81
CA ALA A 160 6.21 -6.25 -4.78
C ALA A 160 4.92 -6.84 -5.37
N GLY A 161 4.37 -6.20 -6.41
CA GLY A 161 3.18 -6.68 -7.08
C GLY A 161 3.35 -8.02 -7.77
N MET A 162 4.47 -8.22 -8.46
CA MET A 162 4.78 -9.49 -9.10
C MET A 162 4.97 -10.62 -8.08
N MET A 163 5.62 -10.32 -6.95
CA MET A 163 5.74 -11.23 -5.82
C MET A 163 4.36 -11.62 -5.25
N SER A 164 3.45 -10.65 -5.05
CA SER A 164 2.07 -10.93 -4.63
C SER A 164 1.32 -11.81 -5.63
N ALA A 165 1.38 -11.46 -6.92
CA ALA A 165 0.70 -12.18 -7.98
C ALA A 165 1.19 -13.63 -8.11
N ILE A 166 2.50 -13.85 -8.15
CA ILE A 166 3.11 -15.18 -8.23
C ILE A 166 2.77 -16.01 -6.99
N ALA A 167 2.89 -15.44 -5.78
CA ALA A 167 2.51 -16.14 -4.56
C ALA A 167 1.04 -16.59 -4.59
N THR A 168 0.17 -15.74 -5.13
CA THR A 168 -1.27 -16.04 -5.29
C THR A 168 -1.50 -17.18 -6.29
N LEU A 169 -0.83 -17.16 -7.45
CA LEU A 169 -0.90 -18.24 -8.44
C LEU A 169 -0.42 -19.58 -7.88
N LEU A 170 0.55 -19.55 -6.97
CA LEU A 170 1.11 -20.75 -6.35
C LEU A 170 0.25 -21.30 -5.20
N VAL A 171 -0.73 -20.56 -4.66
CA VAL A 171 -1.54 -21.01 -3.52
C VAL A 171 -2.19 -22.38 -3.74
N PRO A 172 -2.90 -22.66 -4.85
CA PRO A 172 -3.51 -23.97 -5.07
C PRO A 172 -2.48 -25.11 -5.08
N LEU A 173 -1.24 -24.84 -5.52
CA LEU A 173 -0.15 -25.80 -5.52
C LEU A 173 0.43 -25.98 -4.11
N CYS A 174 0.65 -24.89 -3.37
CA CYS A 174 1.12 -24.93 -1.99
C CYS A 174 0.19 -25.74 -1.08
N ILE A 175 -1.12 -25.60 -1.25
CA ILE A 175 -2.11 -26.36 -0.47
C ILE A 175 -1.95 -27.88 -0.68
N LYS A 176 -1.59 -28.32 -1.89
CA LYS A 176 -1.32 -29.75 -2.18
C LYS A 176 -0.06 -30.27 -1.48
N PHE A 177 0.96 -29.43 -1.33
CA PHE A 177 2.20 -29.78 -0.64
C PHE A 177 2.09 -29.70 0.89
N GLY A 178 1.12 -28.96 1.41
CA GLY A 178 0.76 -28.95 2.83
C GLY A 178 0.73 -27.55 3.45
N LEU A 179 0.33 -27.49 4.72
CA LEU A 179 0.08 -26.25 5.44
C LEU A 179 1.30 -25.31 5.48
N VAL A 180 2.51 -25.84 5.67
CA VAL A 180 3.74 -25.03 5.77
C VAL A 180 4.01 -24.24 4.49
N TYR A 181 3.83 -24.86 3.32
CA TYR A 181 3.99 -24.19 2.03
C TYR A 181 2.92 -23.13 1.81
N PHE A 182 1.71 -23.37 2.30
CA PHE A 182 0.66 -22.37 2.23
C PHE A 182 0.93 -21.18 3.15
N ILE A 183 1.38 -21.41 4.38
CA ILE A 183 1.83 -20.35 5.30
C ILE A 183 2.96 -19.54 4.64
N ALA A 184 3.94 -20.19 4.01
CA ALA A 184 5.01 -19.50 3.29
C ALA A 184 4.46 -18.60 2.17
N ALA A 185 3.53 -19.08 1.34
CA ALA A 185 2.88 -18.26 0.32
C ALA A 185 2.12 -17.06 0.93
N ARG A 186 1.44 -17.24 2.07
CA ARG A 186 0.76 -16.16 2.81
C ARG A 186 1.75 -15.12 3.35
N ILE A 187 2.90 -15.54 3.87
CA ILE A 187 3.96 -14.62 4.31
C ILE A 187 4.45 -13.77 3.12
N VAL A 188 4.67 -14.39 1.95
CA VAL A 188 5.12 -13.68 0.74
C VAL A 188 4.07 -12.66 0.27
N GLN A 189 2.78 -13.01 0.30
CA GLN A 189 1.70 -12.04 0.03
C GLN A 189 1.71 -10.88 1.04
N GLY A 190 1.95 -11.18 2.32
CA GLY A 190 2.10 -10.16 3.37
C GLY A 190 3.28 -9.23 3.14
N ILE A 191 4.44 -9.78 2.77
CA ILE A 191 5.64 -9.00 2.41
C ILE A 191 5.27 -8.01 1.30
N ALA A 192 4.68 -8.49 0.21
CA ALA A 192 4.27 -7.64 -0.90
C ALA A 192 3.29 -6.53 -0.49
N PHE A 193 2.31 -6.86 0.36
CA PHE A 193 1.35 -5.88 0.90
C PHE A 193 2.01 -4.76 1.72
N GLY A 194 3.15 -5.04 2.37
CA GLY A 194 3.94 -4.02 3.08
C GLY A 194 4.43 -2.87 2.19
N ALA A 195 4.41 -3.02 0.87
CA ALA A 195 4.83 -2.00 -0.09
C ALA A 195 3.73 -0.96 -0.43
N ASP A 196 2.46 -1.25 -0.12
CA ASP A 196 1.30 -0.50 -0.63
C ASP A 196 1.25 0.94 -0.09
N PHE A 197 1.29 1.13 1.22
CA PHE A 197 1.16 2.46 1.84
C PHE A 197 2.33 3.38 1.47
N ALA A 198 3.53 2.84 1.31
CA ALA A 198 4.70 3.59 0.84
C ALA A 198 4.53 4.02 -0.63
N ALA A 199 3.97 3.14 -1.49
CA ALA A 199 3.65 3.49 -2.87
C ALA A 199 2.67 4.67 -2.93
N ILE A 200 1.63 4.69 -2.08
CA ILE A 200 0.68 5.80 -1.98
C ILE A 200 1.42 7.12 -1.74
N GLY A 201 2.31 7.15 -0.74
CA GLY A 201 3.10 8.35 -0.41
C GLY A 201 4.00 8.81 -1.55
N VAL A 202 4.68 7.88 -2.24
CA VAL A 202 5.55 8.20 -3.38
C VAL A 202 4.74 8.72 -4.57
N VAL A 203 3.60 8.11 -4.89
CA VAL A 203 2.72 8.57 -5.98
C VAL A 203 2.16 9.96 -5.67
N CYS A 204 1.66 10.20 -4.45
CA CYS A 204 1.16 11.52 -4.04
C CYS A 204 2.25 12.59 -4.13
N SER A 205 3.42 12.35 -3.54
CA SER A 205 4.51 13.34 -3.52
C SER A 205 5.01 13.70 -4.93
N ARG A 206 5.05 12.74 -5.85
CA ARG A 206 5.62 12.95 -7.19
C ARG A 206 4.58 13.37 -8.23
N TRP A 207 3.38 12.78 -8.23
CA TRP A 207 2.38 12.96 -9.29
C TRP A 207 1.19 13.85 -8.90
N ALA A 208 0.91 14.03 -7.60
CA ALA A 208 -0.14 14.96 -7.18
C ALA A 208 0.36 16.41 -7.23
N SER A 209 -0.56 17.34 -7.52
CA SER A 209 -0.33 18.76 -7.25
C SER A 209 -0.72 19.05 -5.79
N LEU A 210 -0.10 20.05 -5.16
CA LEU A 210 -0.38 20.37 -3.75
C LEU A 210 -1.85 20.72 -3.49
N LYS A 211 -2.55 21.32 -4.47
CA LYS A 211 -3.98 21.65 -4.39
C LYS A 211 -4.91 20.43 -4.48
N GLN A 212 -4.42 19.29 -4.98
CA GLN A 212 -5.22 18.09 -5.25
C GLN A 212 -4.60 16.86 -4.57
N ASN A 213 -3.86 17.09 -3.49
CA ASN A 213 -3.22 16.01 -2.76
C ASN A 213 -4.25 15.19 -1.98
N GLY A 214 -5.29 15.83 -1.43
CA GLY A 214 -6.38 15.15 -0.72
C GLY A 214 -7.11 14.17 -1.61
N ILE A 215 -7.52 14.58 -2.82
CA ILE A 215 -8.21 13.67 -3.75
C ILE A 215 -7.31 12.53 -4.25
N PHE A 216 -6.01 12.75 -4.42
CA PHE A 216 -5.05 11.68 -4.75
C PHE A 216 -4.97 10.64 -3.64
N ILE A 217 -4.81 11.09 -2.38
CA ILE A 217 -4.79 10.20 -1.21
C ILE A 217 -6.11 9.45 -1.09
N SER A 218 -7.25 10.14 -1.22
CA SER A 218 -8.57 9.51 -1.15
C SER A 218 -8.74 8.44 -2.20
N ILE A 219 -8.41 8.71 -3.47
CA ILE A 219 -8.54 7.73 -4.56
C ILE A 219 -7.59 6.54 -4.36
N LEU A 220 -6.34 6.77 -3.99
CA LEU A 220 -5.39 5.68 -3.77
C LEU A 220 -5.82 4.81 -2.60
N THR A 221 -6.30 5.39 -1.50
CA THR A 221 -6.80 4.67 -0.32
C THR A 221 -8.18 4.02 -0.49
N LEU A 222 -8.82 4.16 -1.66
CA LEU A 222 -10.01 3.36 -2.02
C LEU A 222 -9.68 1.89 -2.24
N PHE A 223 -8.40 1.54 -2.42
CA PHE A 223 -7.97 0.22 -2.83
C PHE A 223 -8.55 -0.93 -1.97
N SER A 224 -8.70 -0.72 -0.66
CA SER A 224 -9.24 -1.73 0.26
C SER A 224 -10.74 -1.95 0.12
N SER A 225 -11.49 -0.90 -0.20
CA SER A 225 -12.91 -1.00 -0.54
C SER A 225 -13.09 -1.61 -1.93
N LEU A 226 -12.28 -1.19 -2.90
CA LEU A 226 -12.37 -1.69 -4.26
C LEU A 226 -11.99 -3.17 -4.35
N SER A 227 -10.97 -3.59 -3.59
CA SER A 227 -10.55 -5.00 -3.55
C SER A 227 -11.67 -5.88 -3.06
N SER A 228 -12.35 -5.53 -1.95
CA SER A 228 -13.49 -6.31 -1.45
C SER A 228 -14.71 -6.24 -2.35
N ALA A 229 -14.97 -5.09 -2.97
CA ALA A 229 -16.07 -4.93 -3.92
C ALA A 229 -15.92 -5.84 -5.15
N ILE A 230 -14.68 -6.12 -5.57
CA ILE A 230 -14.39 -7.00 -6.71
C ILE A 230 -14.22 -8.46 -6.26
N THR A 231 -13.44 -8.70 -5.20
CA THR A 231 -12.99 -10.04 -4.81
C THR A 231 -14.13 -10.86 -4.22
N ASN A 232 -14.95 -10.29 -3.33
CA ASN A 232 -16.02 -11.04 -2.65
C ASN A 232 -17.07 -11.61 -3.63
N PRO A 233 -17.66 -10.83 -4.56
CA PRO A 233 -18.65 -11.37 -5.48
C PRO A 233 -18.03 -12.28 -6.54
N SER A 234 -16.81 -11.95 -7.03
CA SER A 234 -16.12 -12.82 -8.00
C SER A 234 -15.73 -14.16 -7.38
N ALA A 235 -15.19 -14.16 -6.16
CA ALA A 235 -14.86 -15.37 -5.42
C ALA A 235 -16.12 -16.21 -5.11
N GLY A 236 -17.24 -15.56 -4.77
CA GLY A 236 -18.53 -16.24 -4.58
C GLY A 236 -18.99 -16.98 -5.84
N ALA A 237 -19.04 -16.26 -6.96
CA ALA A 237 -19.46 -16.84 -8.24
C ALA A 237 -18.51 -17.97 -8.71
N LEU A 238 -17.20 -17.78 -8.55
CA LEU A 238 -16.20 -18.78 -8.95
C LEU A 238 -16.22 -20.01 -8.04
N CYS A 239 -16.43 -19.85 -6.73
CA CYS A 239 -16.57 -20.97 -5.80
C CYS A 239 -17.81 -21.83 -6.07
N GLU A 240 -18.92 -21.23 -6.52
CA GLU A 240 -20.14 -21.95 -6.92
C GLU A 240 -20.05 -22.56 -8.32
N SER A 241 -19.10 -22.10 -9.14
CA SER A 241 -18.88 -22.63 -10.49
C SER A 241 -18.18 -23.99 -10.48
N SER A 242 -18.20 -24.67 -11.63
CA SER A 242 -17.46 -25.94 -11.85
C SER A 242 -15.94 -25.79 -11.73
N TRP A 243 -15.41 -24.57 -11.75
CA TRP A 243 -13.97 -24.28 -11.63
C TRP A 243 -13.50 -24.25 -10.17
N GLY A 244 -14.45 -24.11 -9.23
CA GLY A 244 -14.23 -24.12 -7.79
C GLY A 244 -13.32 -23.01 -7.28
N TRP A 245 -12.99 -23.07 -5.99
CA TRP A 245 -12.15 -22.09 -5.30
C TRP A 245 -10.73 -21.90 -5.89
N PRO A 246 -10.05 -22.90 -6.51
CA PRO A 246 -8.70 -22.67 -7.04
C PRO A 246 -8.67 -21.61 -8.14
N SER A 247 -9.76 -21.49 -8.91
CA SER A 247 -9.88 -20.52 -10.00
C SER A 247 -9.80 -19.07 -9.52
N VAL A 248 -10.24 -18.79 -8.29
CA VAL A 248 -10.17 -17.44 -7.69
C VAL A 248 -8.72 -16.96 -7.62
N TYR A 249 -7.80 -17.85 -7.19
CA TYR A 249 -6.38 -17.56 -7.08
C TYR A 249 -5.72 -17.37 -8.44
N TYR A 250 -6.06 -18.21 -9.43
CA TYR A 250 -5.50 -18.08 -10.77
C TYR A 250 -5.92 -16.78 -11.45
N ILE A 251 -7.20 -16.42 -11.38
CA ILE A 251 -7.71 -15.19 -12.00
C ILE A 251 -7.09 -13.95 -11.35
N HIS A 252 -7.08 -13.86 -10.02
CA HIS A 252 -6.51 -12.72 -9.32
C HIS A 252 -4.99 -12.60 -9.55
N GLY A 253 -4.27 -13.72 -9.55
CA GLY A 253 -2.85 -13.74 -9.85
C GLY A 253 -2.53 -13.27 -11.27
N VAL A 254 -3.26 -13.74 -12.29
CA VAL A 254 -3.07 -13.30 -13.69
C VAL A 254 -3.38 -11.82 -13.85
N ILE A 255 -4.48 -11.33 -13.27
CA ILE A 255 -4.83 -9.90 -13.28
C ILE A 255 -3.71 -9.07 -12.64
N GLY A 256 -3.15 -9.54 -11.51
CA GLY A 256 -2.01 -8.90 -10.87
C GLY A 256 -0.79 -8.82 -11.78
N CYS A 257 -0.40 -9.92 -12.45
CA CYS A 257 0.69 -9.91 -13.41
C CYS A 257 0.49 -8.88 -14.53
N ILE A 258 -0.73 -8.79 -15.07
CA ILE A 258 -1.07 -7.82 -16.13
C ILE A 258 -0.95 -6.39 -15.59
N LEU A 259 -1.60 -6.08 -14.46
CA LEU A 259 -1.60 -4.73 -13.88
C LEU A 259 -0.20 -4.25 -13.53
N PHE A 260 0.64 -5.10 -12.95
CA PHE A 260 2.02 -4.72 -12.63
C PHE A 260 2.91 -4.64 -13.87
N SER A 261 2.65 -5.43 -14.92
CA SER A 261 3.31 -5.21 -16.22
C SER A 261 2.94 -3.84 -16.80
N LEU A 262 1.67 -3.44 -16.72
CA LEU A 262 1.23 -2.10 -17.12
C LEU A 262 1.87 -1.02 -16.25
N TRP A 263 1.98 -1.22 -14.93
CA TRP A 263 2.71 -0.32 -14.04
C TRP A 263 4.15 -0.09 -14.50
N LEU A 264 4.89 -1.17 -14.79
CA LEU A 264 6.27 -1.07 -15.24
C LEU A 264 6.42 -0.27 -16.55
N ILE A 265 5.44 -0.39 -17.44
CA ILE A 265 5.40 0.29 -18.75
C ILE A 265 5.03 1.77 -18.61
N PHE A 266 3.96 2.08 -17.87
CA PHE A 266 3.35 3.41 -17.86
C PHE A 266 3.83 4.31 -16.71
N TYR A 267 4.22 3.74 -15.57
CA TYR A 267 4.69 4.54 -14.45
C TYR A 267 6.16 4.95 -14.64
N THR A 268 6.46 6.22 -14.34
CA THR A 268 7.82 6.69 -14.13
C THR A 268 7.92 7.43 -12.81
N ASP A 269 9.09 7.36 -12.21
CA ASP A 269 9.39 8.03 -10.96
C ASP A 269 9.34 9.56 -11.12
N HIS A 270 9.90 10.11 -12.20
CA HIS A 270 9.95 11.56 -12.41
C HIS A 270 9.03 11.99 -13.55
N PRO A 271 7.93 12.73 -13.29
CA PRO A 271 7.01 13.20 -14.33
C PRO A 271 7.70 13.98 -15.45
N ALA A 272 8.77 14.71 -15.12
CA ALA A 272 9.58 15.48 -16.08
C ALA A 272 10.29 14.61 -17.15
N THR A 273 10.47 13.32 -16.88
CA THR A 273 11.12 12.37 -17.80
C THR A 273 10.10 11.62 -18.66
N HIS A 274 8.81 11.76 -18.37
CA HIS A 274 7.77 10.99 -19.03
C HIS A 274 7.39 11.59 -20.39
N ARG A 275 7.46 10.78 -21.46
CA ARG A 275 7.18 11.24 -22.84
C ARG A 275 5.78 11.83 -23.02
N ASN A 276 4.78 11.31 -22.31
CA ASN A 276 3.38 11.72 -22.46
C ASN A 276 2.95 12.83 -21.46
N VAL A 277 3.88 13.41 -20.70
CA VAL A 277 3.58 14.53 -19.79
C VAL A 277 3.93 15.83 -20.49
N SER A 278 2.90 16.64 -20.80
CA SER A 278 3.10 17.98 -21.37
C SER A 278 3.78 18.94 -20.39
N SER A 279 4.40 19.99 -20.92
CA SER A 279 4.95 21.11 -20.13
C SER A 279 3.89 21.75 -19.23
N VAL A 280 2.67 21.93 -19.75
CA VAL A 280 1.51 22.47 -19.02
C VAL A 280 1.11 21.56 -17.84
N GLU A 281 1.14 20.25 -18.02
CA GLU A 281 0.85 19.30 -16.92
C GLU A 281 1.98 19.28 -15.89
N LEU A 282 3.23 19.30 -16.34
CA LEU A 282 4.39 19.35 -15.46
C LEU A 282 4.37 20.60 -14.56
N GLU A 283 4.04 21.76 -15.13
CA GLU A 283 3.88 23.00 -14.38
C GLU A 283 2.79 22.85 -13.30
N LYS A 284 1.64 22.24 -13.63
CA LYS A 284 0.57 21.99 -12.64
C LYS A 284 1.03 21.08 -11.50
N ILE A 285 1.84 20.06 -11.78
CA ILE A 285 2.38 19.13 -10.76
C ILE A 285 3.38 19.85 -9.86
N HIS A 286 4.27 20.68 -10.43
CA HIS A 286 5.32 21.38 -9.68
C HIS A 286 4.87 22.69 -9.04
N ARG A 287 3.70 23.23 -9.41
CA ARG A 287 3.20 24.49 -8.88
C ARG A 287 3.21 24.49 -7.35
N ASN A 288 3.88 25.49 -6.78
CA ASN A 288 4.08 25.71 -5.33
C ASN A 288 4.95 24.65 -4.61
N LYS A 289 5.61 23.73 -5.33
CA LYS A 289 6.61 22.81 -4.74
C LYS A 289 7.97 23.49 -4.71
N THR A 290 8.71 23.37 -3.60
CA THR A 290 10.10 23.86 -3.54
C THR A 290 11.05 22.90 -4.28
N ALA A 291 12.27 23.35 -4.60
CA ALA A 291 13.28 22.49 -5.21
C ALA A 291 13.57 21.23 -4.38
N ALA A 292 13.57 21.36 -3.04
CA ALA A 292 13.67 20.24 -2.11
C ALA A 292 12.50 19.24 -2.22
N HIS A 293 11.26 19.72 -2.42
CA HIS A 293 10.11 18.84 -2.67
C HIS A 293 10.22 18.07 -3.99
N ILE A 294 10.86 18.66 -5.00
CA ILE A 294 11.01 18.05 -6.33
C ILE A 294 12.16 17.04 -6.35
N LYS A 295 13.30 17.38 -5.73
CA LYS A 295 14.48 16.51 -5.66
C LYS A 295 14.37 15.41 -4.60
N MET A 296 13.54 15.61 -3.58
CA MET A 296 13.37 14.69 -2.44
C MET A 296 14.70 14.33 -1.75
N ASP A 297 15.63 15.29 -1.66
CA ASP A 297 17.02 15.14 -1.19
C ASP A 297 17.29 15.79 0.17
N SER A 298 16.24 16.21 0.87
CA SER A 298 16.37 16.93 2.15
C SER A 298 16.61 16.00 3.33
N TYR A 299 17.40 16.48 4.30
CA TYR A 299 17.58 15.80 5.58
C TYR A 299 16.23 15.61 6.28
N ILE A 300 15.95 14.37 6.70
CA ILE A 300 14.69 14.01 7.38
C ILE A 300 14.95 13.91 8.88
N PRO A 301 14.42 14.84 9.70
CA PRO A 301 14.63 14.82 11.15
C PRO A 301 13.66 13.81 11.81
N TYR A 302 13.95 12.51 11.68
CA TYR A 302 13.08 11.44 12.17
C TYR A 302 12.67 11.61 13.63
N TRP A 303 13.60 11.97 14.51
CA TRP A 303 13.30 12.16 15.93
C TRP A 303 12.28 13.27 16.18
N ALA A 304 12.45 14.42 15.50
CA ALA A 304 11.52 15.55 15.63
C ALA A 304 10.12 15.21 15.09
N ILE A 305 10.03 14.36 14.06
CA ILE A 305 8.76 13.90 13.50
C ILE A 305 8.05 12.98 14.51
N ILE A 306 8.75 11.99 15.07
CA ILE A 306 8.11 11.03 16.00
C ILE A 306 7.79 11.65 17.37
N SER A 307 8.48 12.71 17.77
CA SER A 307 8.16 13.44 19.00
C SER A 307 7.06 14.49 18.82
N ASN A 308 6.62 14.75 17.59
CA ASN A 308 5.63 15.79 17.31
C ASN A 308 4.22 15.32 17.72
N PRO A 309 3.52 16.02 18.63
CA PRO A 309 2.22 15.60 19.13
C PRO A 309 1.14 15.53 18.04
N THR A 310 1.20 16.41 17.03
CA THR A 310 0.27 16.38 15.89
C THR A 310 0.44 15.11 15.07
N VAL A 311 1.69 14.68 14.84
CA VAL A 311 1.98 13.43 14.12
C VAL A 311 1.48 12.21 14.91
N LEU A 312 1.71 12.20 16.22
CA LEU A 312 1.25 11.12 17.10
C LEU A 312 -0.27 10.98 17.12
N VAL A 313 -1.01 12.09 17.16
CA VAL A 313 -2.49 12.08 17.08
C VAL A 313 -2.96 11.52 15.73
N VAL A 314 -2.32 11.92 14.63
CA VAL A 314 -2.64 11.39 13.29
C VAL A 314 -2.40 9.88 13.22
N TRP A 315 -1.31 9.39 13.80
CA TRP A 315 -1.01 7.95 13.83
C TRP A 315 -2.00 7.17 14.69
N LEU A 316 -2.41 7.71 15.84
CA LEU A 316 -3.43 7.08 16.69
C LEU A 316 -4.78 6.99 15.95
N ASN A 317 -5.17 8.06 15.25
CA ASN A 317 -6.37 8.05 14.41
C ASN A 317 -6.26 7.04 13.26
N ALA A 318 -5.10 6.98 12.60
CA ALA A 318 -4.87 6.01 11.52
C ALA A 318 -4.91 4.56 12.02
N LEU A 319 -4.40 4.28 13.22
CA LEU A 319 -4.49 2.97 13.85
C LEU A 319 -5.94 2.55 14.09
N ALA A 320 -6.77 3.47 14.62
CA ALA A 320 -8.18 3.21 14.86
C ALA A 320 -8.96 3.00 13.54
N ASP A 321 -8.74 3.87 12.55
CA ASP A 321 -9.41 3.80 11.24
C ASP A 321 -9.02 2.53 10.47
N ILE A 322 -7.72 2.32 10.23
CA ILE A 322 -7.23 1.17 9.47
C ILE A 322 -7.53 -0.13 10.22
N GLY A 323 -7.36 -0.14 11.55
CA GLY A 323 -7.65 -1.31 12.38
C GLY A 323 -9.11 -1.74 12.31
N SER A 324 -10.04 -0.80 12.49
CA SER A 324 -11.47 -1.09 12.37
C SER A 324 -11.87 -1.50 10.95
N GLY A 325 -11.31 -0.84 9.93
CA GLY A 325 -11.54 -1.18 8.53
C GLY A 325 -11.09 -2.59 8.17
N ILE A 326 -9.86 -2.98 8.54
CA ILE A 326 -9.32 -4.33 8.29
C ILE A 326 -10.12 -5.39 9.04
N PHE A 327 -10.51 -5.12 10.29
CA PHE A 327 -11.34 -6.04 11.08
C PHE A 327 -12.65 -6.36 10.37
N LEU A 328 -13.40 -5.33 9.95
CA LEU A 328 -14.63 -5.50 9.19
C LEU A 328 -14.38 -6.26 7.89
N LEU A 329 -13.39 -5.83 7.11
CA LEU A 329 -13.07 -6.45 5.82
C LEU A 329 -12.78 -7.95 5.92
N THR A 330 -12.08 -8.34 6.97
CA THR A 330 -11.58 -9.70 7.18
C THR A 330 -12.69 -10.65 7.61
N TYR A 331 -13.54 -10.21 8.54
CA TYR A 331 -14.53 -11.09 9.18
C TYR A 331 -15.95 -10.93 8.62
N THR A 332 -16.26 -9.87 7.87
CA THR A 332 -17.61 -9.66 7.30
C THR A 332 -18.11 -10.87 6.49
N PRO A 333 -17.35 -11.43 5.52
CA PRO A 333 -17.85 -12.57 4.73
C PRO A 333 -18.16 -13.79 5.61
N THR A 334 -17.25 -14.10 6.53
CA THR A 334 -17.42 -15.21 7.48
C THR A 334 -18.62 -14.99 8.39
N TYR A 335 -18.82 -13.77 8.90
CA TYR A 335 -19.96 -13.43 9.74
C TYR A 335 -21.29 -13.59 8.99
N ILE A 336 -21.37 -13.06 7.77
CA ILE A 336 -22.59 -13.14 6.94
C ILE A 336 -22.93 -14.60 6.60
N ASN A 337 -21.92 -15.44 6.33
CA ASN A 337 -22.16 -16.84 6.01
C ASN A 337 -22.40 -17.70 7.28
N ALA A 338 -21.52 -17.65 8.27
CA ALA A 338 -21.53 -18.57 9.40
C ALA A 338 -22.55 -18.19 10.49
N VAL A 339 -22.82 -16.90 10.69
CA VAL A 339 -23.74 -16.41 11.73
C VAL A 339 -25.11 -16.05 11.15
N LEU A 340 -25.14 -15.36 10.00
CA LEU A 340 -26.39 -14.96 9.36
C LEU A 340 -26.94 -16.02 8.39
N HIS A 341 -26.20 -17.11 8.17
CA HIS A 341 -26.62 -18.26 7.36
C HIS A 341 -26.96 -17.95 5.89
N TYR A 342 -26.39 -16.89 5.32
CA TYR A 342 -26.51 -16.60 3.89
C TYR A 342 -25.63 -17.55 3.06
N ASN A 343 -26.11 -17.91 1.87
CA ASN A 343 -25.33 -18.72 0.92
C ASN A 343 -24.10 -17.94 0.38
N VAL A 344 -23.15 -18.67 -0.20
CA VAL A 344 -21.85 -18.12 -0.65
C VAL A 344 -22.03 -16.98 -1.65
N GLY A 345 -22.92 -17.14 -2.63
CA GLY A 345 -23.25 -16.09 -3.59
C GLY A 345 -23.79 -14.80 -2.95
N LYS A 346 -24.78 -14.89 -2.03
CA LYS A 346 -25.30 -13.71 -1.33
C LYS A 346 -24.27 -13.12 -0.37
N THR A 347 -23.46 -13.93 0.30
CA THR A 347 -22.33 -13.46 1.11
C THR A 347 -21.37 -12.62 0.28
N GLY A 348 -21.05 -13.06 -0.94
CA GLY A 348 -20.26 -12.29 -1.90
C GLY A 348 -20.89 -10.94 -2.25
N ALA A 349 -22.18 -10.94 -2.61
CA ALA A 349 -22.91 -9.72 -2.96
C ALA A 349 -23.04 -8.72 -1.80
N MET A 350 -23.35 -9.20 -0.58
CA MET A 350 -23.46 -8.35 0.61
C MET A 350 -22.10 -7.78 1.03
N GLY A 351 -21.04 -8.58 0.94
CA GLY A 351 -19.67 -8.11 1.17
C GLY A 351 -19.28 -7.01 0.19
N ALA A 352 -19.70 -7.12 -1.08
CA ALA A 352 -19.48 -6.08 -2.09
C ALA A 352 -20.24 -4.79 -1.76
N LEU A 353 -21.52 -4.92 -1.38
CA LEU A 353 -22.37 -3.78 -1.05
C LEU A 353 -21.79 -2.96 0.11
N LEU A 354 -21.32 -3.62 1.17
CA LEU A 354 -20.67 -2.93 2.30
C LEU A 354 -19.43 -2.18 1.82
N ALA A 355 -18.57 -2.82 1.02
CA ALA A 355 -17.35 -2.20 0.52
C ALA A 355 -17.62 -1.00 -0.41
N LEU A 356 -18.62 -1.11 -1.30
CA LEU A 356 -19.07 -0.04 -2.19
C LEU A 356 -19.63 1.16 -1.43
N SER A 357 -20.29 0.93 -0.28
CA SER A 357 -20.86 2.01 0.52
C SER A 357 -19.82 3.02 1.00
N HIS A 358 -18.57 2.60 1.22
CA HIS A 358 -17.48 3.47 1.70
C HIS A 358 -16.92 4.42 0.62
N ILE A 359 -17.01 4.04 -0.66
CA ILE A 359 -16.40 4.76 -1.77
C ILE A 359 -16.91 6.21 -1.91
N PRO A 360 -18.24 6.48 -1.97
CA PRO A 360 -18.73 7.85 -2.12
C PRO A 360 -18.33 8.75 -0.95
N PHE A 361 -18.38 8.25 0.29
CA PHE A 361 -17.97 9.04 1.45
C PHE A 361 -16.49 9.43 1.38
N LYS A 362 -15.59 8.51 1.01
CA LYS A 362 -14.15 8.81 0.85
C LYS A 362 -13.87 9.82 -0.26
N LEU A 363 -14.58 9.74 -1.39
CA LEU A 363 -14.43 10.68 -2.50
C LEU A 363 -14.93 12.08 -2.16
N VAL A 364 -16.12 12.18 -1.54
CA VAL A 364 -16.71 13.45 -1.14
C VAL A 364 -15.85 14.14 -0.09
N THR A 365 -15.41 13.41 0.94
CA THR A 365 -14.54 13.96 2.00
C THR A 365 -13.18 14.38 1.46
N GLY A 366 -12.56 13.61 0.56
CA GLY A 366 -11.32 14.00 -0.12
C GLY A 366 -11.46 15.30 -0.91
N TYR A 367 -12.55 15.41 -1.68
CA TYR A 367 -12.85 16.62 -2.44
C TYR A 367 -13.12 17.83 -1.55
N LEU A 368 -13.88 17.66 -0.47
CA LEU A 368 -14.14 18.72 0.51
C LEU A 368 -12.85 19.13 1.22
N SER A 369 -11.98 18.18 1.57
CA SER A 369 -10.68 18.46 2.20
C SER A 369 -9.77 19.31 1.31
N ASP A 370 -9.79 19.15 -0.01
CA ASP A 370 -9.01 19.99 -0.92
C ASP A 370 -9.64 21.40 -1.11
N LYS A 371 -10.93 21.57 -0.78
CA LYS A 371 -11.66 22.84 -0.90
C LYS A 371 -11.65 23.68 0.36
N LEU A 372 -11.68 23.05 1.53
CA LEU A 372 -11.65 23.70 2.83
C LEU A 372 -10.19 24.06 3.13
N LYS A 373 -9.91 25.36 3.30
CA LYS A 373 -8.59 25.89 3.68
C LYS A 373 -8.58 26.29 5.14
#